data_AF-A0A838KSF4-F1
#
_entry.id   AF-A0A838KSF4-F1
#
_cell.length_a   1.000
_cell.length_b   1.000
_cell.length_c   1.000
_cell.angle_alpha   90.00
_cell.angle_beta   90.00
_cell.angle_gamma   90.00
#
_symmetry.space_group_name_H-M   'P 1'
#
loop_
_entity.id
_entity.type
_entity.pdbx_description
1 polymer ?
#
loop_
_entity_poly.entity_id
_entity_poly.type
_entity_poly.pdbx_seq_one_letter_code
_entity_poly.pdbx_strand_id
1 'polypeptide(L)'
;DDEVSIMFDNSPPDLSCGVVLGFLEGRHGRRTGELPPKERRELVLSVFAKFFGPRAADPEEYVERDWAAEEWSRGCYGGRFGTGVWTGYGEALRKPVGRTHWAGTETSEVWNGYMEGAVRSGGRAAQEVLTS
;
A
#
# COMPACT_ATOMS: atom_id res chain seq x y z
N ASP A 1 -12.93 15.62 2.74
CA ASP A 1 -11.58 15.06 2.61
C ASP A 1 -10.61 15.77 3.54
N ASP A 2 -10.27 15.10 4.63
CA ASP A 2 -9.05 15.39 5.39
C ASP A 2 -7.86 14.65 4.74
N GLU A 3 -6.63 15.01 5.11
CA GLU A 3 -5.41 14.42 4.53
C GLU A 3 -5.24 12.93 4.81
N VAL A 4 -5.72 12.50 5.98
CA VAL A 4 -5.82 11.09 6.37
C VAL A 4 -7.27 10.69 6.25
N SER A 5 -7.58 9.74 5.36
CA SER A 5 -8.97 9.44 4.98
C SER A 5 -9.43 8.03 5.30
N ILE A 6 -8.50 7.10 5.51
CA ILE A 6 -8.79 5.71 5.88
C ILE A 6 -8.02 5.41 7.16
N MET A 7 -8.74 5.02 8.21
CA MET A 7 -8.17 4.77 9.52
C MET A 7 -8.67 3.44 10.07
N PHE A 8 -7.80 2.73 10.78
CA PHE A 8 -8.10 1.45 11.41
C PHE A 8 -7.56 1.41 12.83
N ASP A 9 -8.29 0.72 13.70
CA ASP A 9 -7.71 0.19 14.92
C ASP A 9 -6.74 -0.93 14.54
N ASN A 10 -5.50 -0.82 15.00
CA ASN A 10 -4.46 -1.83 14.81
C ASN A 10 -3.88 -2.28 16.16
N SER A 11 -4.66 -2.14 17.23
CA SER A 11 -4.30 -2.54 18.58
C SER A 11 -4.08 -4.06 18.65
N PRO A 12 -3.13 -4.54 19.47
CA PRO A 12 -2.92 -5.97 19.66
C PRO A 12 -4.17 -6.65 20.24
N PRO A 13 -4.40 -7.95 19.98
CA PRO A 13 -5.57 -8.67 20.48
C PRO A 13 -5.72 -8.67 22.01
N ASP A 14 -4.61 -8.49 22.74
CA ASP A 14 -4.59 -8.43 24.20
C ASP A 14 -4.88 -7.04 24.78
N LEU A 15 -5.05 -6.03 23.90
CA LEU A 15 -5.33 -4.63 24.25
C LEU A 15 -4.29 -4.00 25.19
N SER A 16 -3.05 -4.51 25.17
CA SER A 16 -1.94 -3.98 25.97
C SER A 16 -1.60 -2.51 25.65
N CYS A 17 -1.89 -2.07 24.43
CA CYS A 17 -1.83 -0.66 24.01
C CYS A 17 -2.90 -0.36 22.95
N GLY A 18 -3.20 0.93 22.74
CA GLY A 18 -4.05 1.38 21.64
C GLY A 18 -3.22 1.82 20.44
N VAL A 19 -3.55 1.35 19.24
CA VAL A 19 -2.86 1.74 18.00
C VAL A 19 -3.87 2.20 16.96
N VAL A 20 -3.69 3.42 16.45
CA VAL A 20 -4.48 3.95 15.34
C VAL A 20 -3.60 4.04 14.11
N LEU A 21 -3.98 3.32 13.05
CA LEU A 21 -3.35 3.37 11.74
C LEU A 21 -4.12 4.33 10.85
N GLY A 22 -3.42 5.11 10.03
CA GLY A 22 -4.01 5.98 9.03
C GLY A 22 -3.26 5.92 7.69
N PHE A 23 -3.99 6.03 6.59
CA PHE A 23 -3.42 6.06 5.25
C PHE A 23 -3.52 7.45 4.61
N LEU A 24 -2.43 7.84 3.94
CA LEU A 24 -2.33 9.03 3.10
C LEU A 24 -2.10 8.58 1.66
N GLU A 25 -3.11 8.68 0.82
CA GLU A 25 -3.09 8.06 -0.51
C GLU A 25 -3.19 9.09 -1.64
N GLY A 26 -2.68 8.71 -2.82
CA GLY A 26 -2.84 9.49 -4.05
C GLY A 26 -2.29 10.92 -3.92
N ARG A 27 -3.17 11.92 -4.11
CA ARG A 27 -2.79 13.34 -4.01
C ARG A 27 -2.39 13.76 -2.59
N HIS A 28 -3.03 13.17 -1.57
CA HIS A 28 -2.77 13.48 -0.18
C HIS A 28 -1.41 12.93 0.24
N GLY A 29 -1.11 11.67 -0.10
CA GLY A 29 0.20 11.07 0.10
C GLY A 29 1.34 11.83 -0.60
N ARG A 30 1.15 12.25 -1.85
CA ARG A 30 2.18 13.04 -2.57
C ARG A 30 2.46 14.39 -1.91
N ARG A 31 1.42 15.18 -1.62
CA ARG A 31 1.59 16.50 -0.98
C ARG A 31 2.20 16.38 0.41
N THR A 32 1.76 15.41 1.20
CA THR A 32 2.27 15.24 2.56
C THR A 32 3.69 14.68 2.58
N GLY A 33 4.05 13.79 1.65
CA GLY A 33 5.41 13.28 1.50
C GLY A 33 6.47 14.36 1.25
N GLU A 34 6.08 15.48 0.64
CA GLU A 34 6.95 16.64 0.41
C GLU A 34 7.20 17.49 1.67
N LEU A 35 6.38 17.34 2.72
CA LEU A 35 6.53 18.10 3.96
C LEU A 35 7.69 17.56 4.81
N PRO A 36 8.37 18.41 5.59
CA PRO A 36 9.33 17.95 6.60
C PRO A 36 8.68 16.98 7.61
N PRO A 37 9.42 16.00 8.16
CA PRO A 37 8.85 14.98 9.06
C PRO A 37 8.07 15.55 10.26
N LYS A 38 8.53 16.67 10.83
CA LYS A 38 7.85 17.33 11.95
C LYS A 38 6.47 17.87 11.55
N GLU A 39 6.39 18.52 10.39
CA GLU A 39 5.13 19.08 9.86
C GLU A 39 4.15 17.98 9.47
N ARG A 40 4.65 16.87 8.88
CA ARG A 40 3.82 15.68 8.62
C ARG A 40 3.23 15.11 9.91
N ARG A 41 4.06 14.91 10.94
CA ARG A 41 3.60 14.40 12.23
C ARG A 41 2.52 15.29 12.82
N GLU A 42 2.74 16.60 12.88
CA GLU A 42 1.76 17.56 13.40
C GLU A 42 0.44 17.51 12.61
N LEU A 43 0.51 17.46 11.29
CA LEU A 43 -0.66 17.31 10.42
C LEU A 43 -1.43 16.02 10.71
N VAL A 44 -0.77 14.86 10.73
CA VAL A 44 -1.43 13.56 10.98
C VAL A 44 -2.08 13.54 12.35
N LEU A 45 -1.37 13.98 13.39
CA LEU A 45 -1.89 14.01 14.76
C LEU A 45 -3.04 15.00 14.93
N SER A 46 -3.03 16.12 14.22
CA SER A 46 -4.17 17.06 14.21
C SER A 46 -5.42 16.42 13.63
N VAL A 47 -5.27 15.62 12.56
CA VAL A 47 -6.39 14.90 11.94
C VAL A 47 -6.89 13.81 12.90
N PHE A 48 -6.01 13.03 13.53
CA PHE A 48 -6.44 12.05 14.53
C PHE A 48 -7.13 12.70 15.73
N ALA A 49 -6.63 13.83 16.22
CA ALA A 49 -7.26 14.56 17.33
C ALA A 49 -8.66 15.09 16.97
N LYS A 50 -8.86 15.50 15.71
CA LYS A 50 -10.18 15.90 15.19
C LYS A 50 -11.20 14.76 15.27
N PHE A 51 -10.79 13.51 15.00
CA PHE A 51 -11.71 12.37 14.98
C PHE A 51 -11.84 11.64 16.32
N PHE A 52 -10.75 11.50 17.07
CA PHE A 52 -10.68 10.67 18.28
C PHE A 52 -10.50 11.49 19.58
N GLY A 53 -10.42 12.81 19.46
CA GLY A 53 -10.28 13.74 20.59
C GLY A 53 -8.82 14.07 20.94
N PRO A 54 -8.61 15.02 21.86
CA PRO A 54 -7.32 15.67 22.08
C PRO A 54 -6.19 14.73 22.50
N ARG A 55 -6.50 13.59 23.13
CA ARG A 55 -5.49 12.59 23.51
C ARG A 55 -4.76 12.00 22.31
N ALA A 56 -5.38 11.96 21.13
CA ALA A 56 -4.73 11.45 19.93
C ALA A 56 -3.65 12.40 19.37
N ALA A 57 -3.56 13.64 19.89
CA ALA A 57 -2.47 14.56 19.55
C ALA A 57 -1.16 14.27 20.31
N ASP A 58 -1.20 13.41 21.32
CA ASP A 58 -0.08 13.12 22.23
C ASP A 58 0.14 11.60 22.38
N PRO A 59 0.60 10.91 21.32
CA PRO A 59 0.83 9.47 21.37
C PRO A 59 2.17 9.15 22.06
N GLU A 60 2.25 7.99 22.68
CA GLU A 60 3.51 7.44 23.23
C GLU A 60 4.56 7.22 22.12
N GLU A 61 4.11 6.79 20.94
CA GLU A 61 4.96 6.55 19.78
C GLU A 61 4.27 6.98 18.49
N TYR A 62 5.05 7.47 17.52
CA TYR A 62 4.60 7.81 16.18
C TYR A 62 5.56 7.19 15.16
N VAL A 63 5.01 6.34 14.28
CA VAL A 63 5.75 5.68 13.20
C VAL A 63 5.05 5.97 11.88
N GLU A 64 5.83 6.30 10.85
CA GLU A 64 5.35 6.50 9.49
C GLU A 64 6.26 5.80 8.48
N ARG A 65 5.71 5.48 7.31
CA ARG A 65 6.44 4.94 6.18
C ARG A 65 5.95 5.59 4.89
N ASP A 66 6.84 6.32 4.23
CA ASP A 66 6.63 6.73 2.85
C ASP A 66 7.05 5.58 1.91
N TRP A 67 6.06 4.91 1.34
CA TRP A 67 6.28 3.84 0.37
C TRP A 67 6.66 4.35 -1.02
N ALA A 68 6.31 5.59 -1.37
CA ALA A 68 6.69 6.19 -2.65
C ALA A 68 8.20 6.49 -2.70
N ALA A 69 8.80 6.80 -1.55
CA ALA A 69 10.23 7.02 -1.39
C ALA A 69 11.06 5.73 -1.18
N GLU A 70 10.42 4.57 -1.02
CA GLU A 70 11.13 3.29 -0.86
C GLU A 70 11.74 2.85 -2.20
N GLU A 71 13.04 2.56 -2.21
CA GLU A 71 13.86 2.37 -3.42
C GLU A 71 13.34 1.25 -4.34
N TRP A 72 12.89 0.15 -3.73
CA TRP A 72 12.53 -1.08 -4.44
C TRP A 72 11.04 -1.17 -4.77
N SER A 73 10.18 -0.66 -3.89
CA SER A 73 8.73 -0.67 -4.05
C SER A 73 8.25 0.51 -4.90
N ARG A 74 8.83 1.71 -4.69
CA ARG A 74 8.52 2.95 -5.42
C ARG A 74 7.03 3.34 -5.39
N GLY A 75 6.31 2.89 -4.38
CA GLY A 75 4.87 3.06 -4.20
C GLY A 75 4.22 1.87 -3.50
N CYS A 76 2.94 2.03 -3.17
CA CYS A 76 2.09 0.98 -2.61
C CYS A 76 0.61 1.28 -2.87
N TYR A 77 -0.30 0.30 -2.71
CA TYR A 77 -0.03 -1.13 -2.44
C TYR A 77 0.17 -1.97 -3.71
N GLY A 78 -0.28 -1.47 -4.87
CA GLY A 78 -0.16 -2.18 -6.13
C GLY A 78 -0.02 -1.24 -7.31
N GLY A 79 0.50 -1.75 -8.42
CA GLY A 79 0.63 -1.02 -9.67
C GLY A 79 -0.73 -0.59 -10.23
N ARG A 80 -0.86 0.69 -10.63
CA ARG A 80 -2.04 1.20 -11.32
C ARG A 80 -1.75 1.49 -12.79
N PHE A 81 -2.69 1.11 -13.65
CA PHE A 81 -2.62 1.38 -15.07
C PHE A 81 -3.12 2.78 -15.40
N GLY A 82 -2.41 3.47 -16.29
CA GLY A 82 -2.93 4.65 -16.97
C GLY A 82 -4.09 4.29 -17.90
N THR A 83 -4.87 5.30 -18.29
CA THR A 83 -5.98 5.12 -19.23
C THR A 83 -5.52 4.43 -20.52
N GLY A 84 -6.24 3.38 -20.94
CA GLY A 84 -5.97 2.61 -22.16
C GLY A 84 -4.89 1.53 -22.02
N VAL A 85 -4.10 1.51 -20.95
CA VAL A 85 -3.03 0.50 -20.79
C VAL A 85 -3.62 -0.91 -20.60
N TRP A 86 -4.66 -1.05 -19.78
CA TRP A 86 -5.29 -2.35 -19.54
C TRP A 86 -5.88 -2.96 -20.82
N THR A 87 -6.63 -2.17 -21.60
CA THR A 87 -7.27 -2.65 -22.82
C THR A 87 -6.29 -2.82 -23.99
N GLY A 88 -5.19 -2.06 -24.01
CA GLY A 88 -4.18 -2.16 -25.05
C GLY A 88 -3.12 -3.25 -24.81
N TYR A 89 -2.79 -3.53 -23.54
CA TYR A 89 -1.63 -4.35 -23.17
C TYR A 89 -1.90 -5.35 -22.03
N GLY A 90 -3.13 -5.46 -21.52
CA GLY A 90 -3.46 -6.33 -20.39
C GLY A 90 -3.07 -7.80 -20.60
N GLU A 91 -3.19 -8.31 -21.83
CA GLU A 91 -2.75 -9.68 -22.17
C GLU A 91 -1.24 -9.90 -21.96
N ALA A 92 -0.43 -8.84 -22.12
CA ALA A 92 1.02 -8.93 -21.97
C ALA A 92 1.45 -9.00 -20.49
N LEU A 93 0.61 -8.56 -19.55
CA LEU A 93 0.94 -8.39 -18.13
C LEU A 93 1.54 -9.65 -17.48
N ARG A 94 1.07 -10.82 -17.89
CA ARG A 94 1.49 -12.11 -17.32
C ARG A 94 1.97 -13.13 -18.34
N LYS A 95 2.02 -12.76 -19.62
CA LYS A 95 2.41 -13.67 -20.72
C LYS A 95 3.91 -13.98 -20.61
N PRO A 96 4.33 -15.26 -20.52
CA PRO A 96 5.75 -15.61 -20.48
C PRO A 96 6.50 -15.15 -21.74
N VAL A 97 7.79 -14.85 -21.57
CA VAL A 97 8.71 -14.49 -22.65
C VAL A 97 9.88 -15.46 -22.65
N GLY A 98 9.85 -16.44 -23.57
CA GLY A 98 10.85 -17.52 -23.59
C GLY A 98 10.79 -18.34 -22.29
N ARG A 99 11.90 -18.37 -21.56
CA ARG A 99 12.01 -19.06 -20.26
C ARG A 99 11.68 -18.17 -19.05
N THR A 100 11.26 -16.93 -19.29
CA THR A 100 10.95 -15.96 -18.24
C THR A 100 9.44 -15.95 -17.96
N HIS A 101 9.06 -16.25 -16.72
CA HIS A 101 7.69 -16.25 -16.23
C HIS A 101 7.48 -15.13 -15.19
N TRP A 102 6.29 -14.53 -15.17
CA TRP A 102 6.01 -13.33 -14.37
C TRP A 102 5.12 -13.66 -13.17
N ALA A 103 5.66 -13.60 -11.96
CA ALA A 103 4.89 -13.60 -10.72
C ALA A 103 4.67 -12.15 -10.22
N GLY A 104 4.16 -12.00 -9.00
CA GLY A 104 3.82 -10.70 -8.42
C GLY A 104 2.31 -10.52 -8.36
N THR A 105 1.83 -9.82 -7.34
CA THR A 105 0.39 -9.71 -7.09
C THR A 105 -0.38 -9.13 -8.28
N GLU A 106 0.26 -8.25 -9.05
CA GLU A 106 -0.24 -7.64 -10.28
C GLU A 106 -0.56 -8.66 -11.38
N THR A 107 0.02 -9.85 -11.36
CA THR A 107 -0.26 -10.89 -12.37
C THR A 107 -1.37 -11.86 -11.95
N SER A 108 -1.90 -11.72 -10.73
CA SER A 108 -3.02 -12.54 -10.24
C SER A 108 -4.35 -12.06 -10.79
N GLU A 109 -5.18 -13.00 -11.24
CA GLU A 109 -6.56 -12.75 -11.68
C GLU A 109 -7.51 -12.42 -10.51
N VAL A 110 -7.16 -12.87 -9.31
CA VAL A 110 -7.97 -12.69 -8.10
C VAL A 110 -7.09 -12.12 -7.00
N TRP A 111 -7.60 -11.12 -6.28
CA TRP A 111 -6.85 -10.40 -5.23
C TRP A 111 -5.58 -9.72 -5.74
N ASN A 112 -5.63 -9.18 -6.97
CA ASN A 112 -4.60 -8.31 -7.53
C ASN A 112 -4.31 -7.12 -6.59
N GLY A 113 -3.04 -6.91 -6.24
CA GLY A 113 -2.62 -5.85 -5.31
C GLY A 113 -2.60 -6.27 -3.83
N TYR A 114 -2.90 -7.54 -3.51
CA TYR A 114 -2.89 -8.07 -2.15
C TYR A 114 -1.89 -9.22 -1.98
N MET A 115 -1.56 -9.54 -0.72
CA MET A 115 -0.67 -10.67 -0.39
C MET A 115 -1.17 -12.00 -0.97
N GLU A 116 -2.48 -12.25 -0.95
CA GLU A 116 -3.08 -13.45 -1.54
C GLU A 116 -2.81 -13.54 -3.05
N GLY A 117 -2.85 -12.41 -3.77
CA GLY A 117 -2.47 -12.36 -5.19
C GLY A 117 -0.99 -12.67 -5.41
N ALA A 118 -0.11 -12.25 -4.50
CA ALA A 118 1.32 -12.60 -4.57
C ALA A 118 1.54 -14.11 -4.40
N VAL A 119 0.86 -14.75 -3.44
CA VAL A 119 0.94 -16.20 -3.23
C VAL A 119 0.40 -16.96 -4.45
N ARG A 120 -0.79 -16.60 -4.93
CA ARG A 120 -1.42 -17.26 -6.10
C ARG A 120 -0.60 -17.12 -7.37
N SER A 121 -0.13 -15.91 -7.66
CA SER A 121 0.71 -15.66 -8.83
C SER A 121 2.02 -16.45 -8.77
N GLY A 122 2.64 -16.55 -7.58
CA GLY A 122 3.83 -17.36 -7.36
C GLY A 122 3.60 -18.85 -7.66
N GLY A 123 2.53 -19.42 -7.09
CA GLY A 123 2.15 -20.82 -7.34
C GLY A 123 1.89 -21.12 -8.82
N ARG A 124 1.17 -20.22 -9.52
CA ARG A 124 0.93 -20.36 -10.97
C ARG A 124 2.23 -20.20 -11.79
N ALA A 125 3.13 -19.28 -11.45
CA ALA A 125 4.44 -19.14 -12.14
C ALA A 125 5.26 -20.42 -12.02
N ALA A 126 5.31 -20.99 -10.81
CA ALA A 126 6.03 -22.24 -10.57
C ALA A 126 5.45 -23.38 -11.43
N GLN A 127 4.12 -23.49 -11.51
CA GLN A 127 3.48 -24.52 -12.33
C GLN A 127 3.78 -24.35 -13.83
N GLU A 128 3.77 -23.12 -14.34
CA GLU A 128 4.13 -22.85 -15.74
C GLU A 128 5.57 -23.29 -16.05
N VAL A 129 6.52 -22.99 -15.15
CA VAL A 129 7.91 -23.42 -15.31
C VAL A 129 8.05 -24.94 -15.34
N LEU A 130 7.30 -25.65 -14.48
CA LEU A 130 7.33 -27.12 -14.43
C LEU A 130 6.74 -27.80 -15.67
N THR A 131 5.88 -27.12 -16.42
CA THR A 131 5.20 -27.66 -17.61
C THR A 131 5.71 -27.09 -18.94
N SER A 132 6.73 -26.24 -18.91
CA SER A 132 7.32 -25.60 -20.09
C SER A 132 8.46 -26.42 -20.72
#